data_AF-A0A3D9BNB4-F1
#
_entry.id   AF-A0A3D9BNB4-F1
#
_cell.length_a   1.000
_cell.length_b   1.000
_cell.length_c   1.000
_cell.angle_alpha   90.00
_cell.angle_beta   90.00
_cell.angle_gamma   90.00
#
_symmetry.space_group_name_H-M   'P 1'
#
loop_
_entity.id
_entity.type
_entity.pdbx_description
1 polymer ?
#
loop_
_entity_poly.entity_id
_entity_poly.type
_entity_poly.pdbx_seq_one_letter_code
_entity_poly.pdbx_strand_id
1 'polypeptide(L)'
;MKSFIALVFLLVYTSFHCQNNELTNKKLISYYEAVNSAEDKIATNELDSADFYYQKAFKIFKEPHANDLYNHMKVLLNKKDYENAFKHFQSLDCMKYKFEENFLSSHFPNIEQYKRLKCKNKIDDHYRKELDSLFTIDQHYRKLSGGNYAKFKKEITKNDSIASTRLLTLIQKKGFPNEYDWGLSSANLVFFQNFYFIIWHQLATNLYSPQVVNFSDEIIKALNKGKITPENAAFLLDLNNGTQNYSSGHFDIVQILKNEGNPDRPHDKAEEMFEKADCCYVHQWFYPEKRGEKGNAMVKDIDRRRKSIGMSTLDQSLRKKVFLLTNKEYKMGHANLIGMNFQNDEDAENLKKHFIKIK
;
A
#
# COMPACT_ATOMS: atom_id res chain seq x y z
N MET A 1 13.23 -33.12 -40.77
CA MET A 1 11.96 -33.01 -40.02
C MET A 1 12.07 -33.43 -38.55
N LYS A 2 12.69 -34.57 -38.20
CA LYS A 2 12.80 -35.01 -36.79
C LYS A 2 13.58 -34.04 -35.87
N SER A 3 14.62 -33.38 -36.38
CA SER A 3 15.39 -32.39 -35.59
C SER A 3 14.69 -31.03 -35.43
N PHE A 4 13.71 -30.70 -36.27
CA PHE A 4 12.97 -29.44 -36.18
C PHE A 4 11.88 -29.49 -35.10
N ILE A 5 11.28 -30.67 -34.91
CA ILE A 5 10.27 -30.92 -33.86
C ILE A 5 10.90 -30.87 -32.46
N ALA A 6 12.14 -31.36 -32.30
CA ALA A 6 12.87 -31.29 -31.03
C ALA A 6 13.21 -29.84 -30.62
N LEU A 7 13.52 -28.97 -31.59
CA LEU A 7 13.83 -27.55 -31.32
C LEU A 7 12.58 -26.76 -30.90
N VAL A 8 11.42 -27.07 -31.49
CA VAL A 8 10.13 -26.46 -31.13
C VAL A 8 9.69 -26.90 -29.73
N PHE A 9 9.89 -28.17 -29.36
CA PHE A 9 9.61 -28.63 -27.99
C PHE A 9 10.53 -27.98 -26.94
N LEU A 10 11.80 -27.72 -27.25
CA LEU A 10 12.71 -27.06 -26.31
C LEU A 10 12.35 -25.57 -26.08
N LEU A 11 11.84 -24.88 -27.11
CA LEU A 11 11.39 -23.48 -27.02
C LEU A 11 10.05 -23.32 -26.27
N VAL A 12 9.19 -24.34 -26.29
CA VAL A 12 7.93 -24.31 -25.52
C VAL A 12 8.16 -24.56 -24.03
N TYR A 13 9.18 -25.36 -23.66
CA TYR A 13 9.51 -25.61 -22.24
C TYR A 13 10.16 -24.42 -21.52
N THR A 14 10.83 -23.51 -22.24
CA THR A 14 11.40 -22.29 -21.64
C THR A 14 10.41 -21.14 -21.53
N SER A 15 9.21 -21.28 -22.10
CA SER A 15 8.20 -20.21 -22.15
C SER A 15 7.17 -20.25 -21.01
N PHE A 16 7.27 -21.20 -20.07
CA PHE A 16 6.41 -21.30 -18.89
C PHE A 16 7.18 -21.22 -17.57
N HIS A 17 8.20 -20.36 -17.48
CA HIS A 17 8.49 -19.75 -16.18
C HIS A 17 7.37 -18.75 -15.89
N CYS A 18 6.20 -19.27 -15.51
CA CYS A 18 5.24 -18.51 -14.74
C CYS A 18 6.00 -18.11 -13.47
N GLN A 19 6.46 -16.86 -13.41
CA GLN A 19 7.07 -16.32 -12.21
C GLN A 19 6.00 -16.41 -11.13
N ASN A 20 6.15 -17.37 -10.22
CA ASN A 20 5.27 -17.47 -9.07
C ASN A 20 5.58 -16.27 -8.16
N ASN A 21 4.78 -15.23 -8.33
CA ASN A 21 4.76 -14.05 -7.48
C ASN A 21 4.15 -14.41 -6.12
N GLU A 22 4.81 -15.30 -5.38
CA GLU A 22 4.29 -15.90 -4.17
C GLU A 22 5.24 -15.68 -2.99
N LEU A 23 4.62 -15.51 -1.82
CA LEU A 23 5.30 -15.57 -0.54
C LEU A 23 5.52 -17.03 -0.18
N THR A 24 6.78 -17.45 -0.14
CA THR A 24 7.20 -18.82 0.17
C THR A 24 7.71 -18.98 1.61
N ASN A 25 8.09 -17.87 2.25
CA ASN A 25 8.59 -17.88 3.61
C ASN A 25 7.47 -18.18 4.62
N LYS A 26 7.44 -19.41 5.14
CA LYS A 26 6.42 -19.91 6.07
C LYS A 26 6.25 -19.07 7.34
N LYS A 27 7.33 -18.48 7.86
CA LYS A 27 7.25 -17.59 9.03
C LYS A 27 6.50 -16.31 8.69
N LEU A 28 6.80 -15.72 7.54
CA LEU A 28 6.11 -14.52 7.07
C LEU A 28 4.65 -14.81 6.71
N ILE A 29 4.34 -15.96 6.12
CA ILE A 29 2.95 -16.38 5.88
C ILE A 29 2.17 -16.39 7.21
N SER A 30 2.71 -17.06 8.23
CA SER A 30 2.07 -17.15 9.56
C SER A 30 1.97 -15.79 10.25
N TYR A 31 2.97 -14.92 10.05
CA TYR A 31 2.97 -13.55 10.54
C TYR A 31 1.83 -12.74 9.91
N TYR A 32 1.72 -12.73 8.58
CA TYR A 32 0.67 -11.96 7.89
C TYR A 32 -0.72 -12.52 8.14
N GLU A 33 -0.90 -13.83 8.29
CA GLU A 33 -2.19 -14.40 8.70
C GLU A 33 -2.63 -13.89 10.09
N ALA A 34 -1.69 -13.80 11.03
CA ALA A 34 -1.96 -13.26 12.36
C ALA A 34 -2.24 -11.75 12.32
N VAL A 35 -1.45 -10.96 11.58
CA VAL A 35 -1.70 -9.52 11.38
C VAL A 35 -3.06 -9.27 10.74
N ASN A 36 -3.39 -9.98 9.66
CA ASN A 36 -4.70 -9.85 9.00
C ASN A 36 -5.86 -10.18 9.94
N SER A 37 -5.69 -11.17 10.81
CA SER A 37 -6.67 -11.52 11.84
C SER A 37 -6.80 -10.42 12.89
N ALA A 38 -5.68 -9.81 13.31
CA ALA A 38 -5.69 -8.71 14.26
C ALA A 38 -6.45 -7.49 13.71
N GLU A 39 -6.17 -7.12 12.46
CA GLU A 39 -6.83 -5.99 11.79
C GLU A 39 -8.33 -6.23 11.53
N ASP A 40 -8.72 -7.45 11.19
CA ASP A 40 -10.15 -7.81 11.08
C ASP A 40 -10.85 -7.67 12.44
N LYS A 41 -10.19 -8.06 13.53
CA LYS A 41 -10.69 -7.90 14.90
C LYS A 41 -10.75 -6.44 15.36
N ILE A 42 -9.84 -5.59 14.91
CA ILE A 42 -9.97 -4.13 15.10
C ILE A 42 -11.25 -3.65 14.41
N ALA A 43 -11.46 -4.04 13.15
CA ALA A 43 -12.61 -3.60 12.36
C ALA A 43 -13.97 -4.06 12.93
N THR A 44 -13.99 -5.11 13.76
CA THR A 44 -15.18 -5.60 14.50
C THR A 44 -15.21 -5.17 15.96
N ASN A 45 -14.33 -4.25 16.38
CA ASN A 45 -14.20 -3.74 17.75
C ASN A 45 -13.89 -4.82 18.82
N GLU A 46 -13.24 -5.91 18.42
CA GLU A 46 -12.79 -7.01 19.30
C GLU A 46 -11.32 -6.79 19.73
N LEU A 47 -11.05 -5.71 20.47
CA LEU A 47 -9.68 -5.24 20.75
C LEU A 47 -8.80 -6.24 21.52
N ASP A 48 -9.37 -7.06 22.41
CA ASP A 48 -8.62 -8.11 23.10
C ASP A 48 -8.13 -9.21 22.15
N SER A 49 -8.97 -9.58 21.18
CA SER A 49 -8.59 -10.53 20.15
C SER A 49 -7.54 -9.92 19.21
N ALA A 50 -7.68 -8.64 18.86
CA ALA A 50 -6.69 -7.94 18.04
C ALA A 50 -5.30 -7.94 18.70
N ASP A 51 -5.24 -7.59 19.99
CA ASP A 51 -4.01 -7.63 20.80
C ASP A 51 -3.40 -9.04 20.82
N PHE A 52 -4.20 -10.09 21.08
CA PHE A 52 -3.73 -11.47 21.04
C PHE A 52 -3.08 -11.84 19.70
N TYR A 53 -3.71 -11.47 18.58
CA TYR A 53 -3.19 -11.79 17.26
C TYR A 53 -1.92 -10.99 16.91
N TYR A 54 -1.81 -9.72 17.29
CA TYR A 54 -0.56 -8.96 17.14
C TYR A 54 0.58 -9.56 17.98
N GLN A 55 0.32 -9.90 19.23
CA GLN A 55 1.31 -10.58 20.06
C GLN A 55 1.77 -11.90 19.45
N LYS A 56 0.84 -12.67 18.86
CA LYS A 56 1.17 -13.90 18.11
C LYS A 56 2.07 -13.59 16.90
N ALA A 57 1.74 -12.55 16.12
CA ALA A 57 2.53 -12.12 14.97
C ALA A 57 3.96 -11.72 15.39
N PHE A 58 4.10 -10.87 16.40
CA PHE A 58 5.40 -10.32 16.83
C PHE A 58 6.27 -11.36 17.58
N LYS A 59 5.67 -12.47 18.04
CA LYS A 59 6.44 -13.64 18.47
C LYS A 59 7.15 -14.31 17.29
N ILE A 60 6.50 -14.39 16.13
CA ILE A 60 6.99 -15.08 14.92
C ILE A 60 8.03 -14.23 14.18
N PHE A 61 7.75 -12.94 13.98
CA PHE A 61 8.62 -12.02 13.24
C PHE A 61 9.08 -10.89 14.17
N LYS A 62 10.40 -10.77 14.34
CA LYS A 62 11.00 -9.86 15.33
C LYS A 62 11.17 -8.42 14.84
N GLU A 63 11.00 -8.21 13.54
CA GLU A 63 11.07 -6.91 12.88
C GLU A 63 9.72 -6.58 12.23
N PRO A 64 8.62 -6.54 12.99
CA PRO A 64 7.29 -6.30 12.43
C PRO A 64 7.23 -4.96 11.68
N HIS A 65 6.40 -4.91 10.64
CA HIS A 65 6.22 -3.66 9.89
C HIS A 65 5.67 -2.55 10.79
N ALA A 66 6.06 -1.30 10.51
CA ALA A 66 5.72 -0.16 11.34
C ALA A 66 4.22 0.14 11.37
N ASN A 67 3.49 -0.15 10.30
CA ASN A 67 2.03 -0.06 10.32
C ASN A 67 1.43 -1.03 11.35
N ASP A 68 1.96 -2.25 11.45
CA ASP A 68 1.50 -3.26 12.39
C ASP A 68 1.82 -2.85 13.84
N LEU A 69 3.04 -2.33 14.07
CA LEU A 69 3.44 -1.74 15.37
C LEU A 69 2.54 -0.58 15.76
N TYR A 70 2.22 0.30 14.81
CA TYR A 70 1.37 1.47 15.05
C TYR A 70 -0.07 1.05 15.37
N ASN A 71 -0.63 0.10 14.62
CA ASN A 71 -1.98 -0.40 14.87
C ASN A 71 -2.07 -1.11 16.22
N HIS A 72 -1.08 -1.94 16.58
CA HIS A 72 -1.04 -2.59 17.89
C HIS A 72 -0.87 -1.58 19.03
N MET A 73 -0.03 -0.56 18.86
CA MET A 73 0.08 0.56 19.80
C MET A 73 -1.30 1.22 20.05
N LYS A 74 -2.06 1.49 18.98
CA LYS A 74 -3.41 2.08 19.11
C LYS A 74 -4.40 1.15 19.80
N VAL A 75 -4.35 -0.16 19.52
CA VAL A 75 -5.14 -1.16 20.28
C VAL A 75 -4.81 -1.10 21.77
N LEU A 76 -3.53 -1.09 22.13
CA LEU A 76 -3.08 -1.06 23.53
C LEU A 76 -3.46 0.25 24.24
N LEU A 77 -3.35 1.39 23.55
CA LEU A 77 -3.82 2.68 24.07
C LEU A 77 -5.32 2.66 24.36
N ASN A 78 -6.13 2.12 23.44
CA ASN A 78 -7.57 1.99 23.63
C ASN A 78 -7.93 1.01 24.76
N LYS A 79 -7.07 0.02 25.01
CA LYS A 79 -7.12 -0.88 26.18
C LYS A 79 -6.52 -0.30 27.46
N LYS A 80 -5.98 0.92 27.43
CA LYS A 80 -5.25 1.57 28.53
C LYS A 80 -4.01 0.79 29.02
N ASP A 81 -3.44 -0.07 28.18
CA ASP A 81 -2.14 -0.72 28.42
C ASP A 81 -1.01 0.21 27.94
N TYR A 82 -0.80 1.28 28.70
CA TYR A 82 0.15 2.33 28.33
C TYR A 82 1.60 1.86 28.32
N GLU A 83 1.97 0.91 29.20
CA GLU A 83 3.35 0.42 29.27
C GLU A 83 3.73 -0.34 27.99
N ASN A 84 2.86 -1.24 27.52
CA ASN A 84 3.13 -1.97 26.29
C ASN A 84 2.95 -1.08 25.05
N ALA A 85 1.97 -0.16 25.04
CA ALA A 85 1.86 0.84 23.99
C ALA A 85 3.13 1.69 23.86
N PHE A 86 3.75 2.08 24.98
CA PHE A 86 4.97 2.90 24.98
C PHE A 86 6.16 2.16 24.36
N LYS A 87 6.23 0.82 24.51
CA LYS A 87 7.26 0.00 23.83
C LYS A 87 7.15 0.10 22.31
N HIS A 88 5.92 0.05 21.78
CA HIS A 88 5.68 0.22 20.33
C HIS A 88 5.93 1.65 19.85
N PHE A 89 5.48 2.67 20.62
CA PHE A 89 5.84 4.06 20.37
C PHE A 89 7.35 4.23 20.23
N GLN A 90 8.11 3.68 21.18
CA GLN A 90 9.57 3.77 21.16
C GLN A 90 10.18 3.06 19.96
N SER A 91 9.68 1.89 19.56
CA SER A 91 10.14 1.22 18.33
C SER A 91 9.93 2.09 17.09
N LEU A 92 8.78 2.74 16.97
CA LEU A 92 8.45 3.65 15.87
C LEU A 92 9.32 4.92 15.89
N ASP A 93 9.52 5.52 17.06
CA ASP A 93 10.41 6.68 17.25
C ASP A 93 11.86 6.34 16.89
N CYS A 94 12.33 5.15 17.25
CA CYS A 94 13.64 4.64 16.85
C CYS A 94 13.78 4.47 15.33
N MET A 95 12.68 4.18 14.63
CA MET A 95 12.61 4.18 13.16
C MET A 95 12.38 5.58 12.57
N LYS A 96 12.40 6.65 13.37
CA LYS A 96 12.17 8.04 12.94
C LYS A 96 10.78 8.27 12.34
N TYR A 97 9.78 7.54 12.82
CA TYR A 97 8.38 7.83 12.52
C TYR A 97 8.02 9.22 13.08
N LYS A 98 7.36 10.04 12.25
CA LYS A 98 6.94 11.39 12.64
C LYS A 98 5.56 11.34 13.29
N PHE A 99 5.55 11.41 14.62
CA PHE A 99 4.32 11.61 15.39
C PHE A 99 3.87 13.08 15.36
N GLU A 100 2.61 13.32 15.68
CA GLU A 100 2.10 14.67 16.00
C GLU A 100 2.87 15.24 17.21
N GLU A 101 3.11 16.56 17.23
CA GLU A 101 3.98 17.20 18.23
C GLU A 101 3.54 16.93 19.68
N ASN A 102 2.23 16.85 19.93
CA ASN A 102 1.62 16.60 21.22
C ASN A 102 1.24 15.13 21.45
N PHE A 103 1.66 14.20 20.58
CA PHE A 103 1.22 12.80 20.64
C PHE A 103 1.52 12.18 22.00
N LEU A 104 2.75 12.37 22.50
CA LEU A 104 3.22 11.80 23.77
C LEU A 104 2.40 12.30 24.96
N SER A 105 2.26 13.62 25.11
CA SER A 105 1.51 14.22 26.21
C SER A 105 0.02 13.88 26.17
N SER A 106 -0.52 13.64 24.97
CA SER A 106 -1.95 13.35 24.78
C SER A 106 -2.31 11.89 25.06
N HIS A 107 -1.37 10.95 24.88
CA HIS A 107 -1.66 9.51 24.94
C HIS A 107 -0.97 8.77 26.10
N PHE A 108 0.08 9.35 26.69
CA PHE A 108 0.86 8.72 27.76
C PHE A 108 0.86 9.59 29.02
N PRO A 109 -0.10 9.38 29.94
CA PRO A 109 -0.07 10.07 31.23
C PRO A 109 1.18 9.67 32.01
N ASN A 110 1.77 10.63 32.74
CA ASN A 110 2.97 10.42 33.56
C ASN A 110 4.14 9.82 32.78
N ILE A 111 4.49 10.39 31.62
CA ILE A 111 5.50 9.83 30.70
C ILE A 111 6.84 9.47 31.35
N GLU A 112 7.22 10.17 32.41
CA GLU A 112 8.45 9.96 33.18
C GLU A 112 8.55 8.55 33.78
N GLN A 113 7.42 7.87 33.98
CA GLN A 113 7.39 6.50 34.50
C GLN A 113 7.85 5.44 33.48
N TYR A 114 7.82 5.78 32.18
CA TYR A 114 8.15 4.81 31.14
C TYR A 114 9.64 4.83 30.81
N LYS A 115 10.29 3.68 30.96
CA LYS A 115 11.72 3.51 30.67
C LYS A 115 11.97 3.64 29.16
N ARG A 116 12.68 4.69 28.75
CA ARG A 116 13.22 4.81 27.39
C ARG A 116 14.44 3.89 27.22
N LEU A 117 14.31 2.88 26.37
CA LEU A 117 15.43 2.06 25.90
C LEU A 117 16.24 2.76 24.81
N LYS A 118 17.52 2.41 24.69
CA LYS A 118 18.34 2.86 23.56
C LYS A 118 17.89 2.15 22.29
N CYS A 119 17.75 2.91 21.20
CA CYS A 119 17.45 2.36 19.89
C CYS A 119 18.53 1.36 19.46
N LYS A 120 18.10 0.14 19.10
CA LYS A 120 18.98 -0.91 18.59
C LYS A 120 19.26 -0.77 17.10
N ASN A 121 18.30 -0.22 16.37
CA ASN A 121 18.37 -0.05 14.93
C ASN A 121 19.44 0.98 14.59
N LYS A 122 20.30 0.67 13.61
CA LYS A 122 21.31 1.60 13.09
C LYS A 122 20.89 2.02 11.69
N ILE A 123 20.31 3.21 11.60
CA ILE A 123 19.88 3.81 10.34
C ILE A 123 21.12 4.17 9.51
N ASP A 124 21.16 3.70 8.26
CA ASP A 124 22.16 4.09 7.27
C ASP A 124 21.77 5.44 6.63
N ASP A 125 22.24 6.53 7.26
CA ASP A 125 21.98 7.90 6.79
C ASP A 125 22.54 8.16 5.38
N HIS A 126 23.61 7.46 4.97
CA HIS A 126 24.15 7.60 3.61
C HIS A 126 23.19 6.97 2.61
N TYR A 127 22.75 5.73 2.86
CA TYR A 127 21.80 5.06 1.98
C TYR A 127 20.48 5.84 1.88
N ARG A 128 19.96 6.37 3.00
CA ARG A 128 18.78 7.25 2.96
C ARG A 128 18.98 8.45 2.05
N LYS A 129 20.10 9.17 2.17
CA LYS A 129 20.40 10.34 1.33
C LYS A 129 20.46 9.98 -0.17
N GLU A 130 20.98 8.80 -0.50
CA GLU A 130 20.98 8.30 -1.88
C GLU A 130 19.53 8.11 -2.40
N LEU A 131 18.66 7.48 -1.61
CA LEU A 131 17.24 7.29 -1.97
C LEU A 131 16.49 8.62 -2.10
N ASP A 132 16.66 9.54 -1.16
CA ASP A 132 16.03 10.87 -1.18
C ASP A 132 16.48 11.69 -2.40
N SER A 133 17.75 11.56 -2.79
CA SER A 133 18.30 12.20 -3.99
C SER A 133 17.65 11.64 -5.27
N LEU A 134 17.50 10.31 -5.37
CA LEU A 134 16.81 9.68 -6.51
C LEU A 134 15.35 10.12 -6.60
N PHE A 135 14.65 10.18 -5.46
CA PHE A 135 13.28 10.68 -5.41
C PHE A 135 13.19 12.15 -5.84
N THR A 136 14.15 12.98 -5.43
CA THR A 136 14.20 14.39 -5.84
C THR A 136 14.35 14.52 -7.36
N ILE A 137 15.19 13.70 -7.99
CA ILE A 137 15.36 13.64 -9.45
C ILE A 137 14.03 13.24 -10.12
N ASP A 138 13.41 12.16 -9.65
CA ASP A 138 12.14 11.64 -10.15
C ASP A 138 11.00 12.67 -10.08
N GLN A 139 10.91 13.43 -8.99
CA GLN A 139 9.81 14.38 -8.76
C GLN A 139 10.03 15.78 -9.35
N HIS A 140 11.26 16.14 -9.72
CA HIS A 140 11.63 17.53 -10.04
C HIS A 140 10.72 18.17 -11.10
N TYR A 141 10.63 17.56 -12.29
CA TYR A 141 9.84 18.12 -13.38
C TYR A 141 8.33 17.89 -13.21
N ARG A 142 7.91 16.88 -12.44
CA ARG A 142 6.51 16.71 -12.05
C ARG A 142 6.03 17.88 -11.22
N LYS A 143 6.81 18.30 -10.22
CA LYS A 143 6.50 19.49 -9.40
C LYS A 143 6.52 20.78 -10.23
N LEU A 144 7.52 20.96 -11.08
CA LEU A 144 7.61 22.14 -11.96
C LEU A 144 6.48 22.23 -12.99
N SER A 145 5.91 21.10 -13.39
CA SER A 145 4.84 21.07 -14.38
C SER A 145 3.52 21.65 -13.89
N GLY A 146 3.31 21.76 -12.56
CA GLY A 146 2.01 22.12 -11.99
C GLY A 146 0.88 21.20 -12.43
N GLY A 147 1.18 19.92 -12.75
CA GLY A 147 0.22 18.93 -13.24
C GLY A 147 0.16 18.79 -14.77
N ASN A 148 0.69 19.75 -15.55
CA ASN A 148 0.78 19.61 -17.00
C ASN A 148 2.03 18.84 -17.43
N TYR A 149 2.04 17.53 -17.18
CA TYR A 149 3.19 16.66 -17.45
C TYR A 149 3.58 16.60 -18.92
N ALA A 150 2.65 16.84 -19.85
CA ALA A 150 2.94 16.86 -21.28
C ALA A 150 4.00 17.92 -21.65
N LYS A 151 4.01 19.07 -20.96
CA LYS A 151 4.98 20.15 -21.16
C LYS A 151 6.43 19.71 -20.90
N PHE A 152 6.63 18.79 -19.96
CA PHE A 152 7.95 18.32 -19.53
C PHE A 152 8.16 16.83 -19.84
N LYS A 153 7.45 16.29 -20.83
CA LYS A 153 7.43 14.85 -21.11
C LYS A 153 8.84 14.28 -21.34
N LYS A 154 9.70 15.00 -22.07
CA LYS A 154 11.07 14.56 -22.38
C LYS A 154 11.94 14.50 -21.12
N GLU A 155 11.84 15.53 -20.29
CA GLU A 155 12.59 15.66 -19.05
C GLU A 155 12.12 14.64 -18.00
N ILE A 156 10.81 14.45 -17.87
CA ILE A 156 10.21 13.41 -17.03
C ILE A 156 10.70 12.02 -17.48
N THR A 157 10.63 11.71 -18.77
CA THR A 157 11.09 10.42 -19.31
C THR A 157 12.57 10.17 -19.00
N LYS A 158 13.41 11.19 -19.18
CA LYS A 158 14.85 11.10 -18.87
C LYS A 158 15.09 10.87 -17.38
N ASN A 159 14.40 11.62 -16.51
CA ASN A 159 14.58 11.51 -15.07
C ASN A 159 14.05 10.16 -14.54
N ASP A 160 12.91 9.68 -15.05
CA ASP A 160 12.34 8.38 -14.70
C ASP A 160 13.34 7.25 -15.01
N SER A 161 13.94 7.28 -16.20
CA SER A 161 14.97 6.32 -16.61
C SER A 161 16.21 6.35 -15.70
N ILE A 162 16.71 7.54 -15.38
CA ILE A 162 17.88 7.71 -14.50
C ILE A 162 17.56 7.22 -13.08
N ALA A 163 16.43 7.64 -12.53
CA ALA A 163 16.03 7.33 -11.17
C ALA A 163 15.76 5.83 -11.01
N SER A 164 15.01 5.21 -11.92
CA SER A 164 14.68 3.78 -11.85
C SER A 164 15.89 2.89 -12.02
N THR A 165 16.76 3.18 -13.00
CA THR A 165 17.97 2.39 -13.25
C THR A 165 18.93 2.44 -12.06
N ARG A 166 19.16 3.64 -11.50
CA ARG A 166 20.01 3.81 -10.31
C ARG A 166 19.39 3.17 -9.07
N LEU A 167 18.08 3.27 -8.89
CA LEU A 167 17.38 2.59 -7.80
C LEU A 167 17.55 1.07 -7.89
N LEU A 168 17.37 0.49 -9.08
CA LEU A 168 17.59 -0.94 -9.30
C LEU A 168 19.02 -1.36 -8.93
N THR A 169 20.03 -0.65 -9.42
CA THR A 169 21.43 -0.93 -9.08
C THR A 169 21.68 -0.84 -7.58
N LEU A 170 21.08 0.15 -6.92
CA LEU A 170 21.23 0.35 -5.48
C LEU A 170 20.56 -0.77 -4.68
N ILE A 171 19.35 -1.21 -5.08
CA ILE A 171 18.65 -2.36 -4.51
C ILE A 171 19.45 -3.64 -4.70
N GLN A 172 20.00 -3.88 -5.90
CA GLN A 172 20.80 -5.07 -6.18
C GLN A 172 22.09 -5.09 -5.35
N LYS A 173 22.68 -3.91 -5.07
CA LYS A 173 23.91 -3.78 -4.29
C LYS A 173 23.69 -3.87 -2.77
N LYS A 174 22.69 -3.18 -2.24
CA LYS A 174 22.46 -3.01 -0.79
C LYS A 174 21.29 -3.83 -0.25
N GLY A 175 20.49 -4.42 -1.13
CA GLY A 175 19.20 -5.00 -0.81
C GLY A 175 18.07 -3.96 -0.84
N PHE A 176 16.84 -4.45 -0.97
CA PHE A 176 15.65 -3.62 -0.95
C PHE A 176 15.58 -2.82 0.39
N PRO A 177 15.27 -1.52 0.37
CA PRO A 177 15.17 -0.72 1.59
C PRO A 177 14.02 -1.20 2.49
N ASN A 178 14.23 -1.27 3.81
CA ASN A 178 13.17 -1.50 4.79
C ASN A 178 13.21 -0.47 5.93
N GLU A 179 12.16 -0.37 6.71
CA GLU A 179 11.96 0.66 7.73
C GLU A 179 13.00 0.62 8.87
N TYR A 180 13.61 -0.55 9.10
CA TYR A 180 14.65 -0.77 10.10
C TYR A 180 16.03 -0.29 9.64
N ASP A 181 16.31 -0.37 8.34
CA ASP A 181 17.62 -0.05 7.74
C ASP A 181 17.80 1.46 7.51
N TRP A 182 16.73 2.19 7.16
CA TRP A 182 16.83 3.60 6.76
C TRP A 182 15.75 4.53 7.34
N GLY A 183 14.79 3.97 8.09
CA GLY A 183 13.77 4.71 8.82
C GLY A 183 12.50 5.07 8.03
N LEU A 184 11.64 5.84 8.69
CA LEU A 184 10.29 6.21 8.28
C LEU A 184 10.14 7.72 8.05
N SER A 185 11.24 8.47 8.09
CA SER A 185 11.20 9.94 7.99
C SER A 185 10.65 10.46 6.66
N SER A 186 10.74 9.63 5.61
CA SER A 186 10.23 9.91 4.26
C SER A 186 8.87 9.26 3.98
N ALA A 187 8.37 8.43 4.90
CA ALA A 187 7.13 7.70 4.70
C ALA A 187 5.94 8.64 4.84
N ASN A 188 4.90 8.41 4.04
CA ASN A 188 3.62 9.09 4.20
C ASN A 188 2.80 8.48 5.35
N LEU A 189 1.58 8.97 5.55
CA LEU A 189 0.69 8.52 6.62
C LEU A 189 0.31 7.04 6.55
N VAL A 190 0.43 6.38 5.39
CA VAL A 190 0.15 4.94 5.20
C VAL A 190 1.43 4.11 5.05
N PHE A 191 2.55 4.61 5.57
CA PHE A 191 3.86 3.95 5.54
C PHE A 191 4.39 3.68 4.11
N PHE A 192 3.89 4.40 3.12
CA PHE A 192 4.41 4.36 1.75
C PHE A 192 5.62 5.29 1.65
N GLN A 193 6.76 4.73 1.27
CA GLN A 193 8.03 5.42 1.25
C GLN A 193 8.23 6.19 -0.06
N ASN A 194 8.90 7.34 0.00
CA ASN A 194 9.05 8.21 -1.17
C ASN A 194 9.68 7.50 -2.39
N PHE A 195 10.67 6.62 -2.17
CA PHE A 195 11.31 5.91 -3.28
C PHE A 195 10.36 4.95 -4.01
N TYR A 196 9.25 4.53 -3.40
CA TYR A 196 8.24 3.74 -4.09
C TYR A 196 7.55 4.50 -5.22
N PHE A 197 7.55 5.85 -5.22
CA PHE A 197 7.07 6.63 -6.37
C PHE A 197 7.92 6.40 -7.62
N ILE A 198 9.23 6.17 -7.46
CA ILE A 198 10.11 5.83 -8.59
C ILE A 198 9.67 4.50 -9.21
N ILE A 199 9.33 3.51 -8.36
CA ILE A 199 8.82 2.20 -8.80
C ILE A 199 7.42 2.34 -9.42
N TRP A 200 6.55 3.16 -8.84
CA TRP A 200 5.23 3.46 -9.40
C TRP A 200 5.37 4.05 -10.79
N HIS A 201 6.22 5.05 -11.01
CA HIS A 201 6.39 5.67 -12.32
C HIS A 201 6.94 4.74 -13.40
N GLN A 202 7.42 3.55 -13.02
CA GLN A 202 7.69 2.46 -13.96
C GLN A 202 6.46 1.59 -14.24
N LEU A 203 5.24 2.08 -14.04
CA LEU A 203 4.03 1.34 -14.40
C LEU A 203 4.00 1.03 -15.91
N ALA A 204 3.54 -0.17 -16.27
CA ALA A 204 3.56 -0.66 -17.65
C ALA A 204 2.72 0.20 -18.62
N THR A 205 1.70 0.87 -18.09
CA THR A 205 0.73 1.68 -18.85
C THR A 205 0.99 3.18 -18.76
N ASN A 206 2.20 3.60 -18.35
CA ASN A 206 2.53 5.02 -18.19
C ASN A 206 2.46 5.77 -19.53
N LEU A 207 1.62 6.81 -19.58
CA LEU A 207 1.39 7.63 -20.78
C LEU A 207 2.51 8.65 -21.06
N TYR A 208 3.30 8.98 -20.04
CA TYR A 208 4.29 10.06 -20.07
C TYR A 208 5.71 9.56 -20.28
N SER A 209 6.09 8.45 -19.65
CA SER A 209 7.39 7.80 -19.81
C SER A 209 7.18 6.30 -20.03
N PRO A 210 7.86 5.67 -21.01
CA PRO A 210 7.88 4.22 -21.09
C PRO A 210 8.53 3.60 -19.83
N GLN A 211 8.12 2.37 -19.52
CA GLN A 211 8.80 1.54 -18.51
C GLN A 211 10.20 1.19 -19.00
N VAL A 212 11.20 1.45 -18.16
CA VAL A 212 12.62 1.13 -18.38
C VAL A 212 13.05 -0.04 -17.48
N VAL A 213 12.49 -0.09 -16.27
CA VAL A 213 12.77 -1.14 -15.29
C VAL A 213 11.45 -1.75 -14.84
N ASN A 214 11.34 -3.08 -14.90
CA ASN A 214 10.29 -3.81 -14.19
C ASN A 214 10.87 -4.31 -12.85
N PHE A 215 10.32 -3.85 -11.72
CA PHE A 215 10.82 -4.17 -10.38
C PHE A 215 10.24 -5.46 -9.79
N SER A 216 9.43 -6.22 -10.53
CA SER A 216 8.68 -7.37 -9.98
C SER A 216 9.56 -8.36 -9.22
N ASP A 217 10.69 -8.77 -9.80
CA ASP A 217 11.62 -9.71 -9.15
C ASP A 217 12.16 -9.18 -7.82
N GLU A 218 12.52 -7.90 -7.77
CA GLU A 218 13.04 -7.28 -6.54
C GLU A 218 11.95 -7.08 -5.49
N ILE A 219 10.71 -6.79 -5.90
CA ILE A 219 9.55 -6.70 -5.01
C ILE A 219 9.26 -8.08 -4.39
N ILE A 220 9.27 -9.15 -5.18
CA ILE A 220 9.02 -10.52 -4.67
C ILE A 220 10.14 -10.98 -3.73
N LYS A 221 11.41 -10.67 -4.05
CA LYS A 221 12.54 -10.91 -3.14
C LYS A 221 12.37 -10.14 -1.84
N ALA A 222 11.95 -8.87 -1.90
CA ALA A 222 11.71 -8.05 -0.72
C ALA A 222 10.58 -8.61 0.14
N LEU A 223 9.47 -9.01 -0.48
CA LEU A 223 8.31 -9.60 0.19
C LEU A 223 8.71 -10.88 0.94
N ASN A 224 9.47 -11.77 0.29
CA ASN A 224 9.96 -13.02 0.90
C ASN A 224 10.99 -12.82 2.02
N LYS A 225 11.58 -11.62 2.10
CA LYS A 225 12.48 -11.19 3.19
C LYS A 225 11.78 -10.34 4.25
N GLY A 226 10.47 -10.08 4.12
CA GLY A 226 9.72 -9.24 5.06
C GLY A 226 10.15 -7.77 5.01
N LYS A 227 10.66 -7.30 3.87
CA LYS A 227 11.14 -5.91 3.69
C LYS A 227 10.09 -4.95 3.14
N ILE A 228 8.95 -5.48 2.70
CA ILE A 228 7.81 -4.73 2.18
C ILE A 228 6.54 -5.46 2.62
N THR A 229 5.50 -4.69 2.96
CA THR A 229 4.17 -5.23 3.30
C THR A 229 3.52 -5.87 2.07
N PRO A 230 2.67 -6.90 2.23
CA PRO A 230 1.88 -7.48 1.15
C PRO A 230 1.09 -6.44 0.34
N GLU A 231 0.50 -5.44 0.99
CA GLU A 231 -0.30 -4.38 0.37
C GLU A 231 0.53 -3.51 -0.59
N ASN A 232 1.68 -3.00 -0.13
CA ASN A 232 2.60 -2.23 -0.98
C ASN A 232 3.18 -3.10 -2.11
N ALA A 233 3.52 -4.36 -1.84
CA ALA A 233 4.03 -5.27 -2.87
C ALA A 233 2.97 -5.50 -3.97
N ALA A 234 1.73 -5.81 -3.58
CA ALA A 234 0.62 -6.02 -4.50
C ALA A 234 0.38 -4.80 -5.39
N PHE A 235 0.31 -3.62 -4.80
CA PHE A 235 0.12 -2.35 -5.51
C PHE A 235 1.23 -2.12 -6.54
N LEU A 236 2.50 -2.25 -6.14
CA LEU A 236 3.63 -2.02 -7.03
C LEU A 236 3.74 -3.09 -8.13
N LEU A 237 3.40 -4.35 -7.84
CA LEU A 237 3.36 -5.43 -8.83
C LEU A 237 2.26 -5.21 -9.88
N ASP A 238 1.06 -4.83 -9.46
CA ASP A 238 -0.04 -4.53 -10.37
C ASP A 238 0.31 -3.35 -11.30
N LEU A 239 0.93 -2.30 -10.76
CA LEU A 239 1.45 -1.19 -11.56
C LEU A 239 2.54 -1.62 -12.55
N ASN A 240 3.57 -2.33 -12.09
CA ASN A 240 4.72 -2.71 -12.92
C ASN A 240 4.32 -3.68 -14.05
N ASN A 241 3.26 -4.47 -13.86
CA ASN A 241 2.83 -5.46 -14.85
C ASN A 241 1.57 -5.03 -15.63
N GLY A 242 0.97 -3.88 -15.28
CA GLY A 242 -0.28 -3.43 -15.90
C GLY A 242 -1.45 -4.37 -15.62
N THR A 243 -1.48 -4.97 -14.42
CA THR A 243 -2.48 -5.96 -14.00
C THR A 243 -3.39 -5.44 -12.90
N GLN A 244 -4.45 -6.18 -12.61
CA GLN A 244 -5.32 -6.01 -11.44
C GLN A 244 -5.44 -7.35 -10.71
N ASN A 245 -4.30 -7.99 -10.46
CA ASN A 245 -4.23 -9.34 -9.92
C ASN A 245 -4.68 -9.39 -8.45
N TYR A 246 -4.48 -8.30 -7.71
CA TYR A 246 -4.70 -8.26 -6.27
C TYR A 246 -5.79 -7.29 -5.85
N SER A 247 -6.40 -6.55 -6.80
CA SER A 247 -7.38 -5.50 -6.53
C SER A 247 -8.58 -5.59 -7.47
N SER A 248 -9.69 -4.96 -7.09
CA SER A 248 -10.88 -4.85 -7.94
C SER A 248 -11.64 -3.60 -7.54
N GLY A 249 -11.98 -2.77 -8.53
CA GLY A 249 -12.75 -1.52 -8.33
C GLY A 249 -14.11 -1.74 -7.65
N HIS A 250 -14.65 -2.96 -7.70
CA HIS A 250 -15.87 -3.33 -6.98
C HIS A 250 -15.72 -3.31 -5.45
N PHE A 251 -14.49 -3.28 -4.93
CA PHE A 251 -14.16 -3.29 -3.51
C PHE A 251 -13.45 -2.00 -3.06
N ASP A 252 -13.58 -0.94 -3.84
CA ASP A 252 -13.14 0.40 -3.46
C ASP A 252 -14.31 1.23 -2.92
N ILE A 253 -13.97 2.24 -2.11
CA ILE A 253 -14.94 3.21 -1.63
C ILE A 253 -14.94 4.35 -2.62
N VAL A 254 -16.11 4.64 -3.17
CA VAL A 254 -16.31 5.68 -4.17
C VAL A 254 -16.91 6.91 -3.52
N GLN A 255 -16.36 8.06 -3.88
CA GLN A 255 -16.97 9.36 -3.67
C GLN A 255 -17.30 9.96 -5.04
N ILE A 256 -18.50 10.51 -5.17
CA ILE A 256 -18.97 11.12 -6.40
C ILE A 256 -18.67 12.61 -6.32
N LEU A 257 -17.85 13.09 -7.25
CA LEU A 257 -17.46 14.47 -7.38
C LEU A 257 -18.27 15.10 -8.51
N LYS A 258 -18.82 16.29 -8.28
CA LYS A 258 -19.40 17.12 -9.34
C LYS A 258 -18.37 18.14 -9.76
N ASN A 259 -17.93 18.08 -11.01
CA ASN A 259 -17.10 19.14 -11.58
C ASN A 259 -17.99 20.11 -12.35
N GLU A 260 -18.40 21.18 -11.68
CA GLU A 260 -19.11 22.31 -12.30
C GLU A 260 -18.14 23.26 -13.05
N GLY A 261 -16.84 22.93 -13.12
CA GLY A 261 -15.78 23.74 -13.73
C GLY A 261 -15.25 23.21 -15.06
N ASN A 262 -14.17 23.82 -15.57
CA ASN A 262 -13.58 23.47 -16.87
C ASN A 262 -13.09 21.99 -16.88
N PRO A 263 -13.60 21.14 -17.80
CA PRO A 263 -13.20 19.73 -17.89
C PRO A 263 -11.71 19.52 -18.19
N ASP A 264 -11.02 20.50 -18.76
CA ASP A 264 -9.58 20.44 -19.04
C ASP A 264 -8.70 20.67 -17.78
N ARG A 265 -9.28 21.13 -16.67
CA ARG A 265 -8.57 21.41 -15.42
C ARG A 265 -9.33 20.92 -14.18
N PRO A 266 -9.58 19.61 -14.05
CA PRO A 266 -10.38 19.05 -12.96
C PRO A 266 -9.70 19.13 -11.58
N HIS A 267 -8.46 19.63 -11.49
CA HIS A 267 -7.69 19.72 -10.26
C HIS A 267 -7.59 21.14 -9.68
N ASP A 268 -7.98 22.19 -10.42
CA ASP A 268 -7.82 23.59 -10.01
C ASP A 268 -8.68 23.95 -8.77
N LYS A 269 -9.60 23.06 -8.36
CA LYS A 269 -10.47 23.19 -7.18
C LYS A 269 -10.60 21.87 -6.39
N ALA A 270 -9.57 21.04 -6.40
CA ALA A 270 -9.63 19.70 -5.81
C ALA A 270 -10.13 19.70 -4.35
N GLU A 271 -9.65 20.64 -3.52
CA GLU A 271 -10.08 20.75 -2.11
C GLU A 271 -11.58 21.04 -1.98
N GLU A 272 -12.10 22.05 -2.70
CA GLU A 272 -13.54 22.38 -2.72
C GLU A 272 -14.38 21.21 -3.23
N MET A 273 -13.89 20.48 -4.24
CA MET A 273 -14.57 19.31 -4.78
C MET A 273 -14.64 18.16 -3.76
N PHE A 274 -13.59 17.94 -2.98
CA PHE A 274 -13.60 16.92 -1.93
C PHE A 274 -14.52 17.28 -0.76
N GLU A 275 -14.62 18.56 -0.41
CA GLU A 275 -15.56 19.02 0.62
C GLU A 275 -17.03 18.82 0.21
N LYS A 276 -17.33 19.01 -1.08
CA LYS A 276 -18.68 18.84 -1.65
C LYS A 276 -18.97 17.43 -2.16
N ALA A 277 -18.03 16.49 -2.00
CA ALA A 277 -18.17 15.15 -2.54
C ALA A 277 -19.36 14.42 -1.93
N ASP A 278 -20.20 13.82 -2.78
CA ASP A 278 -21.21 12.88 -2.32
C ASP A 278 -20.53 11.55 -2.02
N CYS A 279 -20.22 11.35 -0.75
CA CYS A 279 -19.62 10.16 -0.19
C CYS A 279 -20.64 9.51 0.76
N CYS A 280 -20.58 8.21 1.05
CA CYS A 280 -19.62 7.23 0.54
C CYS A 280 -20.34 6.01 -0.04
N TYR A 281 -19.85 5.49 -1.15
CA TYR A 281 -20.49 4.43 -1.91
C TYR A 281 -19.61 3.19 -2.04
N VAL A 282 -20.21 2.01 -2.03
CA VAL A 282 -19.55 0.74 -2.39
C VAL A 282 -20.38 0.01 -3.44
N HIS A 283 -19.73 -0.71 -4.35
CA HIS A 283 -20.46 -1.46 -5.37
C HIS A 283 -21.36 -2.53 -4.71
N GLN A 284 -22.50 -2.85 -5.33
CA GLN A 284 -23.44 -3.84 -4.81
C GLN A 284 -22.85 -5.22 -4.55
N TRP A 285 -21.75 -5.56 -5.24
CA TRP A 285 -20.97 -6.78 -5.01
C TRP A 285 -20.28 -6.83 -3.65
N PHE A 286 -20.32 -5.75 -2.86
CA PHE A 286 -20.01 -5.82 -1.45
C PHE A 286 -20.77 -6.97 -0.77
N TYR A 287 -22.04 -7.16 -1.14
CA TYR A 287 -22.86 -8.26 -0.66
C TYR A 287 -22.64 -9.53 -1.50
N PRO A 288 -22.14 -10.64 -0.93
CA PRO A 288 -21.87 -11.88 -1.66
C PRO A 288 -23.05 -12.40 -2.48
N GLU A 289 -24.27 -12.27 -1.95
CA GLU A 289 -25.51 -12.68 -2.60
C GLU A 289 -25.83 -11.91 -3.89
N LYS A 290 -25.23 -10.72 -4.09
CA LYS A 290 -25.42 -9.88 -5.29
C LYS A 290 -24.39 -10.11 -6.39
N ARG A 291 -23.40 -10.98 -6.19
CA ARG A 291 -22.27 -11.19 -7.13
C ARG A 291 -22.63 -12.08 -8.33
N GLY A 292 -23.60 -12.96 -8.17
CA GLY A 292 -23.83 -14.05 -9.10
C GLY A 292 -22.60 -14.95 -9.28
N GLU A 293 -22.66 -15.87 -10.24
CA GLU A 293 -21.60 -16.87 -10.44
C GLU A 293 -20.28 -16.24 -10.93
N LYS A 294 -20.37 -15.32 -11.89
CA LYS A 294 -19.20 -14.62 -12.47
C LYS A 294 -18.47 -13.75 -11.43
N GLY A 295 -19.21 -12.99 -10.61
CA GLY A 295 -18.62 -12.17 -9.56
C GLY A 295 -17.94 -13.03 -8.49
N ASN A 296 -18.56 -14.14 -8.09
CA ASN A 296 -17.97 -15.09 -7.14
C ASN A 296 -16.69 -15.75 -7.67
N ALA A 297 -16.67 -16.14 -8.95
CA ALA A 297 -15.48 -16.69 -9.59
C ALA A 297 -14.32 -15.68 -9.62
N MET A 298 -14.60 -14.41 -9.98
CA MET A 298 -13.61 -13.33 -9.98
C MET A 298 -13.04 -13.10 -8.57
N VAL A 299 -13.91 -12.96 -7.56
CA VAL A 299 -13.49 -12.74 -6.17
C VAL A 299 -12.62 -13.89 -5.68
N LYS A 300 -13.03 -15.15 -5.93
CA LYS A 300 -12.26 -16.33 -5.52
C LYS A 300 -10.86 -16.36 -6.15
N ASP A 301 -10.73 -16.00 -7.42
CA ASP A 301 -9.45 -15.99 -8.11
C ASP A 301 -8.53 -14.84 -7.63
N ILE A 302 -9.08 -13.65 -7.40
CA ILE A 302 -8.33 -12.54 -6.79
C ILE A 302 -7.91 -12.90 -5.36
N ASP A 303 -8.81 -13.45 -4.54
CA ASP A 303 -8.50 -13.84 -3.16
C ASP A 303 -7.44 -14.94 -3.08
N ARG A 304 -7.43 -15.87 -4.03
CA ARG A 304 -6.35 -16.86 -4.16
C ARG A 304 -4.99 -16.18 -4.35
N ARG A 305 -4.91 -15.18 -5.26
CA ARG A 305 -3.68 -14.41 -5.49
C ARG A 305 -3.31 -13.52 -4.32
N ARG A 306 -4.28 -12.84 -3.70
CA ARG A 306 -4.07 -12.04 -2.48
C ARG A 306 -3.48 -12.89 -1.37
N LYS A 307 -4.05 -14.07 -1.13
CA LYS A 307 -3.55 -15.02 -0.13
C LYS A 307 -2.13 -15.51 -0.44
N SER A 308 -1.80 -15.73 -1.72
CA SER A 308 -0.46 -16.21 -2.10
C SER A 308 0.67 -15.23 -1.80
N ILE A 309 0.36 -13.95 -1.56
CA ILE A 309 1.33 -12.92 -1.13
C ILE A 309 1.13 -12.45 0.32
N GLY A 310 0.22 -13.06 1.07
CA GLY A 310 -0.04 -12.74 2.48
C GLY A 310 -1.06 -11.63 2.73
N MET A 311 -1.84 -11.21 1.74
CA MET A 311 -2.93 -10.25 1.93
C MET A 311 -4.20 -10.92 2.46
N SER A 312 -5.01 -10.13 3.17
CA SER A 312 -6.41 -10.47 3.48
C SER A 312 -7.29 -10.57 2.23
N THR A 313 -8.47 -11.19 2.34
CA THR A 313 -9.47 -11.26 1.25
C THR A 313 -9.97 -9.87 0.84
N LEU A 314 -10.60 -9.77 -0.34
CA LEU A 314 -11.26 -8.54 -0.79
C LEU A 314 -12.36 -8.09 0.19
N ASP A 315 -13.12 -9.04 0.74
CA ASP A 315 -14.18 -8.78 1.72
C ASP A 315 -13.63 -8.18 3.03
N GLN A 316 -12.58 -8.78 3.58
CA GLN A 316 -11.90 -8.24 4.76
C GLN A 316 -11.27 -6.88 4.47
N SER A 317 -10.66 -6.71 3.29
CA SER A 317 -10.05 -5.45 2.89
C SER A 317 -11.08 -4.33 2.81
N LEU A 318 -12.24 -4.57 2.21
CA LEU A 318 -13.32 -3.58 2.15
C LEU A 318 -13.86 -3.26 3.54
N ARG A 319 -14.06 -4.26 4.41
CA ARG A 319 -14.47 -4.02 5.81
C ARG A 319 -13.51 -3.09 6.54
N LYS A 320 -12.20 -3.32 6.40
CA LYS A 320 -11.15 -2.43 6.96
C LYS A 320 -11.27 -1.01 6.38
N LYS A 321 -11.43 -0.86 5.06
CA LYS A 321 -11.61 0.46 4.43
C LYS A 321 -12.85 1.19 4.96
N VAL A 322 -13.98 0.49 5.12
CA VAL A 322 -15.22 1.08 5.67
C VAL A 322 -15.03 1.50 7.12
N PHE A 323 -14.39 0.68 7.94
CA PHE A 323 -14.04 1.01 9.32
C PHE A 323 -13.19 2.30 9.41
N LEU A 324 -12.19 2.44 8.53
CA LEU A 324 -11.30 3.61 8.48
C LEU A 324 -11.99 4.91 8.07
N LEU A 325 -13.20 4.88 7.49
CA LEU A 325 -13.96 6.11 7.19
C LEU A 325 -14.32 6.91 8.46
N THR A 326 -14.40 6.25 9.60
CA THR A 326 -14.73 6.87 10.90
C THR A 326 -13.61 6.70 11.93
N ASN A 327 -12.72 5.72 11.75
CA ASN A 327 -11.63 5.41 12.68
C ASN A 327 -10.26 5.72 12.07
N LYS A 328 -10.04 6.99 11.70
CA LYS A 328 -8.82 7.48 11.04
C LYS A 328 -7.54 7.33 11.87
N GLU A 329 -7.69 6.97 13.13
CA GLU A 329 -6.59 6.81 14.07
C GLU A 329 -5.76 5.52 13.84
N TYR A 330 -6.32 4.55 13.12
CA TYR A 330 -5.66 3.33 12.68
C TYR A 330 -5.12 3.45 11.25
N LYS A 331 -4.17 2.59 10.88
CA LYS A 331 -3.44 2.59 9.60
C LYS A 331 -3.40 1.19 9.00
N MET A 332 -4.57 0.69 8.58
CA MET A 332 -4.75 -0.67 8.05
C MET A 332 -4.93 -0.64 6.53
N GLY A 333 -3.88 -1.02 5.78
CA GLY A 333 -3.88 -1.00 4.32
C GLY A 333 -4.07 0.39 3.69
N HIS A 334 -4.30 0.41 2.38
CA HIS A 334 -4.58 1.64 1.63
C HIS A 334 -6.09 1.93 1.63
N ALA A 335 -6.49 2.97 2.37
CA ALA A 335 -7.84 3.51 2.28
C ALA A 335 -8.00 4.29 0.96
N ASN A 336 -8.27 3.55 -0.12
CA ASN A 336 -8.50 4.13 -1.43
C ASN A 336 -9.94 4.64 -1.52
N LEU A 337 -10.13 5.92 -1.18
CA LEU A 337 -11.29 6.70 -1.61
C LEU A 337 -11.07 7.09 -3.09
N ILE A 338 -11.85 6.52 -3.98
CA ILE A 338 -11.81 6.82 -5.41
C ILE A 338 -12.80 7.94 -5.69
N GLY A 339 -12.30 9.08 -6.14
CA GLY A 339 -13.12 10.16 -6.67
C GLY A 339 -13.55 9.86 -8.10
N MET A 340 -14.85 9.66 -8.32
CA MET A 340 -15.44 9.58 -9.65
C MET A 340 -16.07 10.91 -10.00
N ASN A 341 -15.53 11.56 -11.04
CA ASN A 341 -15.95 12.88 -11.45
C ASN A 341 -16.98 12.79 -12.58
N PHE A 342 -18.12 13.44 -12.40
CA PHE A 342 -19.20 13.49 -13.38
C PHE A 342 -19.49 14.93 -13.81
N GLN A 343 -19.78 15.09 -15.10
CA GLN A 343 -20.15 16.37 -15.72
C GLN A 343 -21.66 16.65 -15.63
N ASN A 344 -22.48 15.61 -15.59
CA ASN A 344 -23.94 15.73 -15.45
C ASN A 344 -24.44 14.82 -14.32
N ASP A 345 -25.60 15.16 -13.77
CA ASP A 345 -26.20 14.45 -12.65
C ASP A 345 -26.80 13.11 -13.05
N GLU A 346 -27.25 12.96 -14.30
CA GLU A 346 -27.87 11.72 -14.79
C GLU A 346 -26.87 10.55 -14.77
N ASP A 347 -25.63 10.77 -15.20
CA ASP A 347 -24.58 9.76 -15.20
C ASP A 347 -24.20 9.36 -13.77
N ALA A 348 -24.15 10.33 -12.85
CA ALA A 348 -23.89 10.08 -11.44
C ALA A 348 -25.03 9.24 -10.81
N GLU A 349 -26.29 9.57 -11.09
CA GLU A 349 -27.45 8.81 -10.60
C GLU A 349 -27.53 7.41 -11.24
N ASN A 350 -27.15 7.27 -12.50
CA ASN A 350 -27.05 5.97 -13.17
C ASN A 350 -25.98 5.08 -12.52
N LEU A 351 -24.83 5.63 -12.15
CA LEU A 351 -23.82 4.90 -11.39
C LEU A 351 -24.38 4.46 -10.03
N LYS A 352 -25.03 5.36 -9.29
CA LYS A 352 -25.57 5.07 -7.95
C LYS A 352 -26.52 3.88 -7.91
N LYS A 353 -27.21 3.55 -9.01
CA LYS A 353 -28.07 2.34 -9.11
C LYS A 353 -27.33 1.03 -8.83
N HIS A 354 -26.01 0.99 -9.06
CA HIS A 354 -25.16 -0.19 -8.84
C HIS A 354 -24.36 -0.10 -7.54
N PHE A 355 -24.51 0.97 -6.78
CA PHE A 355 -23.76 1.24 -5.56
C PHE A 355 -24.70 1.37 -4.37
N ILE A 356 -24.16 1.15 -3.18
CA ILE A 356 -24.85 1.28 -1.91
C ILE A 356 -24.18 2.40 -1.14
N LYS A 357 -24.97 3.35 -0.68
CA LYS A 357 -24.51 4.40 0.23
C LYS A 357 -24.27 3.78 1.61
N ILE A 358 -23.06 3.93 2.12
CA ILE A 358 -22.61 3.37 3.41
C ILE A 358 -22.34 4.45 4.45
N LYS A 359 -22.35 5.72 4.04
CA LYS A 359 -22.26 6.91 4.89
C LYS A 359 -22.99 8.06 4.22
#